data_AF-A0A8I2ZWM3-F1
#
_entry.id   AF-A0A8I2ZWM3-F1
#
_cell.length_a   1.000
_cell.length_b   1.000
_cell.length_c   1.000
_cell.angle_alpha   90.00
_cell.angle_beta   90.00
_cell.angle_gamma   90.00
#
_symmetry.space_group_name_H-M   'P 1'
#
loop_
_entity.id
_entity.type
_entity.pdbx_description
1 polymer ?
#
loop_
_entity_poly.entity_id
_entity_poly.type
_entity_poly.pdbx_seq_one_letter_code
_entity_poly.pdbx_strand_id
1 'polypeptide(L)'
;MPGPERIHQQSAICSGHPNRSEDPPSNDVRSVFRAQKEKSWRASRACQTCRYRKVRCDAQRGAFLVPPRQICDELIDSYFAWIHPVVPIINQTHFRRQYRDQLSPPSMLLLQSIFLASTHACDNMTLRDADGSTKTMALTFYKRAKALYDANHETDRVAIIQSMILIGWYWGGREDVLEETFDWTRAAIIVAQGTGMHRSVARSLLSTTDKRLWKRLWWTLVTRDRLLALTLGRPMLINLADSDVEMIRDEDFNEDEPGRASKVPLNPAHVQFFLRYVALCEILGEILSRQCSMWAQTRFKELDIDDVLLHESALARWHRECPAIVSLDSPERDHFWAAVLQSKYYTTLCLLHRSRLTAVREPFPAALVPSRRAAVEAAAMITGIIQGFSTHGQLRRCPSFIIYSLLTAFVIHRYQNLFISSTSPQAVHSKTRDYWSALLEISRTWPLGGLVNSMLRSVAESWESGKRVPHSNTPSLSFVGDMMGVERRDESHVQDGPAATAIDTVEANGQYPDMPPLLLGREVNDWYVLNWIA
;
A
#
# COMPACT_ATOMS: atom_id res chain seq x y z
N MET A 1 29.76 81.26 -3.10
CA MET A 1 31.08 81.60 -2.53
C MET A 1 31.01 81.37 -1.04
N PRO A 2 32.00 80.74 -0.38
CA PRO A 2 33.20 80.08 -0.90
C PRO A 2 33.31 78.60 -0.45
N GLY A 3 33.89 77.74 -1.29
CA GLY A 3 34.76 76.65 -0.82
C GLY A 3 36.17 77.22 -0.54
N PRO A 4 37.28 76.46 -0.57
CA PRO A 4 37.41 75.04 -0.88
C PRO A 4 38.32 74.27 0.11
N GLU A 5 38.23 72.95 0.12
CA GLU A 5 39.43 72.12 0.12
C GLU A 5 39.27 71.04 -0.96
N ARG A 6 40.11 71.18 -1.99
CA ARG A 6 40.43 70.20 -3.04
C ARG A 6 41.39 69.16 -2.42
N ILE A 7 41.59 67.95 -2.92
CA ILE A 7 42.22 67.52 -4.19
C ILE A 7 42.00 65.98 -4.19
N HIS A 8 41.21 65.38 -5.09
CA HIS A 8 41.62 64.80 -6.39
C HIS A 8 42.72 63.72 -6.28
N GLN A 9 42.83 62.62 -7.02
CA GLN A 9 42.09 61.88 -8.07
C GLN A 9 43.12 60.81 -8.54
N GLN A 10 42.66 59.72 -9.16
CA GLN A 10 43.32 59.03 -10.30
C GLN A 10 44.70 58.35 -10.06
N SER A 11 44.81 57.02 -10.22
CA SER A 11 44.86 56.20 -11.45
C SER A 11 46.26 56.03 -12.04
N ALA A 12 46.44 54.83 -12.61
CA ALA A 12 47.46 54.42 -13.58
C ALA A 12 48.85 54.02 -13.03
N ILE A 13 49.32 52.82 -13.41
CA ILE A 13 50.23 52.62 -14.55
C ILE A 13 50.50 51.11 -14.74
N CYS A 14 50.50 50.70 -16.01
CA CYS A 14 50.82 49.37 -16.54
C CYS A 14 52.29 48.95 -16.32
N SER A 15 52.57 47.63 -16.29
CA SER A 15 53.61 46.99 -17.12
C SER A 15 53.77 45.49 -16.82
N GLY A 16 53.94 44.67 -17.88
CA GLY A 16 54.64 43.38 -17.80
C GLY A 16 53.89 42.14 -18.30
N HIS A 17 53.79 41.95 -19.61
CA HIS A 17 53.81 40.60 -20.22
C HIS A 17 55.29 40.26 -20.53
N PRO A 18 55.73 38.97 -20.50
CA PRO A 18 55.44 38.09 -21.63
C PRO A 18 55.28 36.58 -21.34
N ASN A 19 54.52 35.91 -22.22
CA ASN A 19 54.62 34.53 -22.73
C ASN A 19 55.08 33.37 -21.81
N ARG A 20 54.24 32.33 -21.70
CA ARG A 20 54.45 31.06 -22.45
C ARG A 20 53.34 30.02 -22.23
N SER A 21 52.92 29.44 -23.36
CA SER A 21 52.30 28.13 -23.63
C SER A 21 51.01 27.74 -22.89
N GLU A 22 49.92 27.84 -23.65
CA GLU A 22 48.77 26.93 -23.55
C GLU A 22 49.24 25.48 -23.75
N ASP A 23 48.94 24.61 -22.78
CA ASP A 23 48.91 23.15 -22.94
C ASP A 23 47.49 22.66 -22.63
N PRO A 24 46.99 21.60 -23.31
CA PRO A 24 45.59 21.23 -23.31
C PRO A 24 45.16 20.59 -21.98
N PRO A 25 43.86 20.65 -21.60
CA PRO A 25 43.40 20.05 -20.35
C PRO A 25 43.48 18.53 -20.45
N SER A 26 44.20 17.93 -19.51
CA SER A 26 44.23 16.48 -19.33
C SER A 26 42.86 15.99 -18.83
N ASN A 27 42.34 14.95 -19.47
CA ASN A 27 41.13 14.24 -19.08
C ASN A 27 41.38 13.49 -17.75
N ASP A 28 41.18 14.15 -16.61
CA ASP A 28 41.01 13.47 -15.33
C ASP A 28 39.69 13.87 -14.65
N VAL A 29 38.69 13.03 -14.89
CA VAL A 29 37.32 13.12 -14.38
C VAL A 29 37.28 13.20 -12.85
N ARG A 30 38.33 12.78 -12.14
CA ARG A 30 38.38 12.80 -10.66
C ARG A 30 38.59 14.18 -10.06
N SER A 31 39.15 15.14 -10.80
CA SER A 31 39.38 16.51 -10.32
C SER A 31 38.09 17.35 -10.28
N VAL A 32 37.17 17.10 -11.22
CA VAL A 32 35.85 17.76 -11.30
C VAL A 32 34.96 17.39 -10.11
N PHE A 33 35.01 16.12 -9.67
CA PHE A 33 34.24 15.65 -8.51
C PHE A 33 34.73 16.23 -7.16
N ARG A 34 36.01 16.59 -7.03
CA ARG A 34 36.54 17.20 -5.78
C ARG A 34 36.11 18.65 -5.62
N ALA A 35 36.10 19.43 -6.70
CA ALA A 35 35.64 20.82 -6.68
C ALA A 35 34.13 20.95 -6.42
N GLN A 36 33.32 19.95 -6.79
CA GLN A 36 31.90 19.87 -6.44
C GLN A 36 31.67 19.46 -4.98
N LYS A 37 32.52 18.58 -4.43
CA LYS A 37 32.44 18.18 -3.01
C LYS A 37 32.79 19.33 -2.06
N GLU A 38 33.79 20.16 -2.38
CA GLU A 38 34.18 21.28 -1.50
C GLU A 38 33.21 22.47 -1.55
N LYS A 39 32.50 22.69 -2.65
CA LYS A 39 31.42 23.71 -2.72
C LYS A 39 30.17 23.31 -1.93
N SER A 40 29.97 22.02 -1.65
CA SER A 40 28.87 21.51 -0.80
C SER A 40 29.01 21.92 0.67
N TRP A 41 30.25 22.08 1.17
CA TRP A 41 30.51 22.34 2.60
C TRP A 41 30.59 23.82 2.98
N ARG A 42 30.37 24.75 2.05
CA ARG A 42 30.24 26.19 2.32
C ARG A 42 28.85 26.74 2.04
N ALA A 43 27.82 25.89 2.06
CA ALA A 43 26.45 26.34 2.23
C ALA A 43 26.25 26.79 3.69
N SER A 44 26.45 28.10 3.85
CA SER A 44 26.37 28.89 5.07
C SER A 44 25.23 28.50 6.01
N ARG A 45 25.49 28.68 7.32
CA ARG A 45 24.62 28.46 8.48
C ARG A 45 23.23 29.08 8.35
N ALA A 46 22.36 28.47 7.55
CA ALA A 46 20.92 28.74 7.57
C ALA A 46 20.28 27.86 8.64
N CYS A 47 19.62 28.49 9.61
CA CYS A 47 18.78 27.85 10.62
C CYS A 47 17.87 26.78 9.99
N GLN A 48 17.69 25.63 10.65
CA GLN A 48 16.84 24.53 10.19
C GLN A 48 15.41 25.01 9.85
N THR A 49 14.92 26.01 10.59
CA THR A 49 13.66 26.74 10.34
C THR A 49 13.65 27.52 9.02
N CYS A 50 14.78 28.11 8.60
CA CYS A 50 14.90 28.82 7.31
C CYS A 50 14.98 27.86 6.13
N ARG A 51 15.61 26.68 6.29
CA ARG A 51 15.55 25.61 5.28
C ARG A 51 14.13 25.07 5.14
N TYR A 52 13.45 24.83 6.25
CA TYR A 52 12.05 24.40 6.26
C TYR A 52 11.12 25.43 5.60
N ARG A 53 11.30 26.73 5.92
CA ARG A 53 10.54 27.83 5.28
C ARG A 53 10.82 27.98 3.79
N LYS A 54 12.07 27.79 3.33
CA LYS A 54 12.41 27.90 1.91
C LYS A 54 11.87 26.73 1.08
N VAL A 55 12.00 25.50 1.57
CA VAL A 55 11.38 24.32 0.93
C VAL A 55 9.86 24.45 0.90
N ARG A 56 9.25 24.96 1.99
CA ARG A 56 7.82 25.27 2.06
C ARG A 56 7.40 26.33 1.02
N CYS A 57 8.14 27.43 0.88
CA CYS A 57 7.85 28.47 -0.13
C CYS A 57 8.04 27.97 -1.58
N ASP A 58 9.10 27.22 -1.86
CA ASP A 58 9.40 26.72 -3.21
C ASP A 58 8.43 25.60 -3.62
N ALA A 59 8.05 24.72 -2.68
CA ALA A 59 7.02 23.69 -2.90
C ALA A 59 5.62 24.31 -3.02
N GLN A 60 5.30 25.34 -2.22
CA GLN A 60 4.03 26.08 -2.32
C GLN A 60 3.85 26.72 -3.71
N ARG A 61 4.90 27.26 -4.34
CA ARG A 61 4.79 27.86 -5.68
C ARG A 61 4.38 26.86 -6.77
N GLY A 62 4.68 25.58 -6.59
CA GLY A 62 4.28 24.51 -7.50
C GLY A 62 3.03 23.74 -7.09
N ALA A 63 2.63 23.82 -5.81
CA ALA A 63 1.57 22.99 -5.24
C ALA A 63 0.14 23.42 -5.62
N PHE A 64 -0.05 24.67 -6.00
CA PHE A 64 -1.33 25.17 -6.52
C PHE A 64 -1.48 24.98 -8.04
N LEU A 65 -0.43 24.50 -8.71
CA LEU A 65 -0.50 24.26 -10.15
C LEU A 65 -1.35 23.03 -10.42
N VAL A 66 -2.32 23.19 -11.31
CA VAL A 66 -3.17 22.12 -11.82
C VAL A 66 -2.93 21.94 -13.33
N PRO A 67 -3.13 20.72 -13.87
CA PRO A 67 -3.09 20.50 -15.31
C PRO A 67 -4.13 21.34 -16.06
N PRO A 68 -4.07 21.39 -17.42
CA PRO A 68 -5.17 21.87 -18.23
C PRO A 68 -6.51 21.27 -17.82
N ARG A 69 -7.59 22.07 -17.94
CA ARG A 69 -8.93 21.71 -17.45
C ARG A 69 -9.42 20.35 -17.96
N GLN A 70 -9.17 20.04 -19.23
CA GLN A 70 -9.52 18.73 -19.82
C GLN A 70 -8.89 17.56 -19.05
N ILE A 71 -7.60 17.65 -18.71
CA ILE A 71 -6.90 16.60 -17.95
C ILE A 71 -7.46 16.52 -16.52
N CYS A 72 -7.80 17.66 -15.92
CA CYS A 72 -8.43 17.67 -14.60
C CYS A 72 -9.79 16.97 -14.62
N ASP A 73 -10.63 17.25 -15.62
CA ASP A 73 -11.93 16.63 -15.81
C ASP A 73 -11.79 15.10 -15.96
N GLU A 74 -10.86 14.64 -16.80
CA GLU A 74 -10.58 13.21 -17.00
C GLU A 74 -10.06 12.51 -15.72
N LEU A 75 -9.21 13.17 -14.93
CA LEU A 75 -8.75 12.66 -13.63
C LEU A 75 -9.89 12.57 -12.62
N ILE A 76 -10.76 13.57 -12.55
CA ILE A 76 -11.92 13.59 -11.64
C ILE A 76 -12.92 12.49 -12.05
N ASP A 77 -13.19 12.33 -13.34
CA ASP A 77 -14.05 11.28 -13.86
C ASP A 77 -13.48 9.89 -13.55
N SER A 78 -12.16 9.72 -13.72
CA SER A 78 -11.46 8.47 -13.39
C SER A 78 -11.54 8.14 -11.89
N TYR A 79 -11.47 9.15 -11.01
CA TYR A 79 -11.64 8.96 -9.56
C TYR A 79 -13.00 8.34 -9.24
N PHE A 80 -14.08 8.98 -9.70
CA PHE A 80 -15.45 8.55 -9.40
C PHE A 80 -15.81 7.22 -10.07
N ALA A 81 -15.19 6.90 -11.20
CA ALA A 81 -15.41 5.63 -11.89
C ALA A 81 -14.68 4.44 -11.23
N TRP A 82 -13.42 4.61 -10.83
CA TRP A 82 -12.54 3.47 -10.50
C TRP A 82 -12.01 3.43 -9.07
N ILE A 83 -12.01 4.55 -8.36
CA ILE A 83 -11.41 4.64 -7.02
C ILE A 83 -12.49 4.81 -5.96
N HIS A 84 -13.42 5.72 -6.20
CA HIS A 84 -14.56 5.99 -5.32
C HIS A 84 -15.39 4.74 -4.95
N PRO A 85 -15.58 3.72 -5.81
CA PRO A 85 -16.32 2.52 -5.42
C PRO A 85 -15.65 1.71 -4.30
N VAL A 86 -14.32 1.78 -4.19
CA VAL A 86 -13.54 1.14 -3.12
C VAL A 86 -13.36 2.08 -1.94
N VAL A 87 -13.38 3.39 -2.19
CA VAL A 87 -13.04 4.45 -1.22
C VAL A 87 -14.00 5.64 -1.39
N PRO A 88 -15.28 5.50 -0.97
CA PRO A 88 -16.37 6.45 -1.23
C PRO A 88 -16.36 7.62 -0.24
N ILE A 89 -15.20 8.25 -0.09
CA ILE A 89 -14.92 9.24 0.96
C ILE A 89 -15.28 10.67 0.56
N ILE A 90 -15.80 10.90 -0.65
CA ILE A 90 -16.17 12.22 -1.17
C ILE A 90 -17.63 12.21 -1.60
N ASN A 91 -18.38 13.28 -1.30
CA ASN A 91 -19.69 13.50 -1.91
C ASN A 91 -19.48 14.02 -3.35
N GLN A 92 -19.80 13.20 -4.35
CA GLN A 92 -19.55 13.49 -5.77
C GLN A 92 -20.32 14.73 -6.23
N THR A 93 -21.57 14.82 -5.84
CA THR A 93 -22.49 15.90 -6.22
C THR A 93 -22.00 17.25 -5.70
N HIS A 94 -21.66 17.28 -4.41
CA HIS A 94 -21.10 18.45 -3.74
C HIS A 94 -19.75 18.85 -4.35
N PHE A 95 -18.85 17.88 -4.51
CA PHE A 95 -17.51 18.13 -5.06
C PHE A 95 -17.56 18.68 -6.48
N ARG A 96 -18.34 18.08 -7.38
CA ARG A 96 -18.46 18.56 -8.78
C ARG A 96 -19.08 19.94 -8.88
N ARG A 97 -19.94 20.31 -7.93
CA ARG A 97 -20.47 21.66 -7.82
C ARG A 97 -19.37 22.64 -7.43
N GLN A 98 -18.64 22.37 -6.35
CA GLN A 98 -17.50 23.20 -5.92
C GLN A 98 -16.45 23.32 -7.03
N TYR A 99 -16.14 22.23 -7.73
CA TYR A 99 -15.16 22.23 -8.81
C TYR A 99 -15.53 23.14 -9.99
N ARG A 100 -16.83 23.37 -10.22
CA ARG A 100 -17.33 24.32 -11.24
C ARG A 100 -17.44 25.75 -10.72
N ASP A 101 -17.43 25.93 -9.41
CA ASP A 101 -17.58 27.21 -8.75
C ASP A 101 -16.22 27.89 -8.54
N GLN A 102 -16.06 29.10 -9.05
CA GLN A 102 -14.82 29.87 -8.89
C GLN A 102 -14.75 30.58 -7.54
N LEU A 103 -15.89 30.82 -6.89
CA LEU A 103 -15.97 31.55 -5.62
C LEU A 103 -15.76 30.62 -4.42
N SER A 104 -16.16 29.35 -4.54
CA SER A 104 -16.00 28.33 -3.51
C SER A 104 -15.42 27.03 -4.07
N PRO A 105 -14.17 27.05 -4.56
CA PRO A 105 -13.51 25.86 -5.10
C PRO A 105 -13.27 24.80 -4.01
N PRO A 106 -13.06 23.53 -4.40
CA PRO A 106 -12.71 22.48 -3.45
C PRO A 106 -11.33 22.75 -2.83
N SER A 107 -11.07 22.12 -1.68
CA SER A 107 -9.74 22.10 -1.05
C SER A 107 -8.66 21.75 -2.07
N MET A 108 -7.63 22.60 -2.17
CA MET A 108 -6.50 22.34 -3.08
C MET A 108 -5.72 21.08 -2.66
N LEU A 109 -5.61 20.84 -1.35
CA LEU A 109 -4.99 19.63 -0.82
C LEU A 109 -5.76 18.38 -1.28
N LEU A 110 -7.08 18.41 -1.17
CA LEU A 110 -7.95 17.32 -1.62
C LEU A 110 -7.88 17.14 -3.13
N LEU A 111 -7.90 18.23 -3.90
CA LEU A 111 -7.85 18.20 -5.35
C LEU A 111 -6.55 17.55 -5.87
N GLN A 112 -5.39 17.95 -5.33
CA GLN A 112 -4.11 17.31 -5.68
C GLN A 112 -4.07 15.83 -5.28
N SER A 113 -4.70 15.47 -4.16
CA SER A 113 -4.78 14.08 -3.68
C SER A 113 -5.68 13.22 -4.58
N ILE A 114 -6.79 13.78 -5.10
CA ILE A 114 -7.63 13.13 -6.11
C ILE A 114 -6.83 12.90 -7.39
N PHE A 115 -6.09 13.92 -7.87
CA PHE A 115 -5.26 13.76 -9.07
C PHE A 115 -4.20 12.67 -8.91
N LEU A 116 -3.52 12.62 -7.76
CA LEU A 116 -2.59 11.54 -7.42
C LEU A 116 -3.27 10.17 -7.54
N ALA A 117 -4.38 9.96 -6.82
CA ALA A 117 -5.05 8.66 -6.79
C ALA A 117 -5.51 8.25 -8.21
N SER A 118 -6.12 9.18 -8.95
CA SER A 118 -6.63 8.98 -10.30
C SER A 118 -5.56 8.72 -11.35
N THR A 119 -4.31 9.10 -11.10
CA THR A 119 -3.21 8.92 -12.06
C THR A 119 -3.07 7.45 -12.46
N HIS A 120 -3.35 6.53 -11.55
CA HIS A 120 -3.31 5.08 -11.77
C HIS A 120 -4.51 4.53 -12.58
N ALA A 121 -5.63 5.26 -12.60
CA ALA A 121 -6.86 4.85 -13.26
C ALA A 121 -7.21 5.71 -14.50
N CYS A 122 -6.39 6.69 -14.85
CA CYS A 122 -6.66 7.53 -16.01
C CYS A 122 -5.95 6.96 -17.26
N ASP A 123 -6.67 6.88 -18.39
CA ASP A 123 -6.11 6.35 -19.64
C ASP A 123 -5.38 7.40 -20.47
N ASN A 124 -5.38 8.67 -20.04
CA ASN A 124 -4.76 9.75 -20.79
C ASN A 124 -3.25 9.54 -20.98
N MET A 125 -2.82 9.48 -22.23
CA MET A 125 -1.42 9.28 -22.62
C MET A 125 -0.50 10.41 -22.16
N THR A 126 -1.00 11.63 -21.96
CA THR A 126 -0.18 12.75 -21.46
C THR A 126 0.25 12.56 -20.01
N LEU A 127 -0.39 11.66 -19.27
CA LEU A 127 -0.03 11.32 -17.89
C LEU A 127 1.04 10.23 -17.81
N ARG A 128 1.41 9.64 -18.96
CA ARG A 128 2.32 8.50 -19.03
C ARG A 128 3.74 8.94 -19.39
N ASP A 129 4.69 8.29 -18.73
CA ASP A 129 6.11 8.34 -19.03
C ASP A 129 6.44 7.57 -20.32
N ALA A 130 7.67 7.69 -20.81
CA ALA A 130 8.11 7.00 -22.03
C ALA A 130 8.03 5.46 -21.94
N ASP A 131 8.10 4.90 -20.73
CA ASP A 131 7.92 3.47 -20.45
C ASP A 131 6.44 3.05 -20.31
N GLY A 132 5.51 4.00 -20.47
CA GLY A 132 4.06 3.81 -20.33
C GLY A 132 3.55 3.81 -18.88
N SER A 133 4.44 3.96 -17.89
CA SER A 133 4.07 4.09 -16.47
C SER A 133 3.58 5.50 -16.15
N THR A 134 3.01 5.71 -14.97
CA THR A 134 2.48 7.01 -14.53
C THR A 134 3.26 7.59 -13.36
N LYS A 135 4.52 7.17 -13.19
CA LYS A 135 5.34 7.41 -11.99
C LYS A 135 5.67 8.89 -11.81
N THR A 136 6.10 9.57 -12.86
CA THR A 136 6.49 10.99 -12.77
C THR A 136 5.31 11.88 -12.39
N MET A 137 4.14 11.63 -12.99
CA MET A 137 2.94 12.39 -12.69
C MET A 137 2.40 12.10 -11.29
N ALA A 138 2.36 10.83 -10.88
CA ALA A 138 1.99 10.45 -9.52
C ALA A 138 2.91 11.12 -8.49
N LEU A 139 4.23 11.08 -8.70
CA LEU A 139 5.20 11.75 -7.82
C LEU A 139 5.00 13.26 -7.78
N THR A 140 4.63 13.88 -8.90
CA THR A 140 4.34 15.31 -8.97
C THR A 140 3.15 15.65 -8.10
N PHE A 141 2.02 14.96 -8.26
CA PHE A 141 0.83 15.21 -7.45
C PHE A 141 1.06 14.88 -5.96
N TYR A 142 1.80 13.80 -5.66
CA TYR A 142 2.23 13.48 -4.29
C TYR A 142 3.00 14.63 -3.65
N LYS A 143 4.06 15.12 -4.31
CA LYS A 143 4.87 16.24 -3.80
C LYS A 143 4.03 17.50 -3.58
N ARG A 144 3.08 17.78 -4.48
CA ARG A 144 2.17 18.93 -4.34
C ARG A 144 1.21 18.77 -3.15
N ALA A 145 0.55 17.63 -3.03
CA ALA A 145 -0.35 17.34 -1.91
C ALA A 145 0.40 17.35 -0.57
N LYS A 146 1.56 16.67 -0.50
CA LYS A 146 2.41 16.64 0.69
C LYS A 146 2.90 18.04 1.09
N ALA A 147 3.29 18.87 0.12
CA ALA A 147 3.69 20.26 0.41
C ALA A 147 2.56 21.10 1.00
N LEU A 148 1.32 20.91 0.55
CA LEU A 148 0.14 21.58 1.13
C LEU A 148 -0.16 21.07 2.54
N TYR A 149 -0.03 19.76 2.77
CA TYR A 149 -0.19 19.14 4.08
C TYR A 149 0.88 19.62 5.08
N ASP A 150 2.16 19.52 4.73
CA ASP A 150 3.30 19.96 5.56
C ASP A 150 3.25 21.47 5.84
N ALA A 151 2.61 22.23 4.95
CA ALA A 151 2.36 23.65 5.14
C ALA A 151 1.15 23.97 6.02
N ASN A 152 0.43 22.99 6.55
CA ASN A 152 -0.86 23.15 7.25
C ASN A 152 -1.80 24.10 6.47
N HIS A 153 -1.84 23.95 5.14
CA HIS A 153 -2.62 24.84 4.28
C HIS A 153 -4.13 24.63 4.46
N GLU A 154 -4.53 23.36 4.63
CA GLU A 154 -5.92 23.00 4.90
C GLU A 154 -6.21 23.04 6.40
N THR A 155 -7.40 23.49 6.76
CA THR A 155 -7.90 23.54 8.14
C THR A 155 -9.11 22.64 8.37
N ASP A 156 -9.87 22.33 7.31
CA ASP A 156 -10.97 21.37 7.41
C ASP A 156 -10.43 19.96 7.66
N ARG A 157 -10.80 19.41 8.82
CA ARG A 157 -10.39 18.07 9.26
C ARG A 157 -10.89 16.98 8.32
N VAL A 158 -12.07 17.16 7.73
CA VAL A 158 -12.64 16.18 6.79
C VAL A 158 -11.80 16.16 5.51
N ALA A 159 -11.53 17.32 4.91
CA ALA A 159 -10.64 17.44 3.76
C ALA A 159 -9.22 16.91 4.04
N ILE A 160 -8.66 17.16 5.23
CA ILE A 160 -7.36 16.62 5.64
C ILE A 160 -7.41 15.09 5.65
N ILE A 161 -8.38 14.47 6.33
CA ILE A 161 -8.47 13.00 6.44
C ILE A 161 -8.71 12.36 5.06
N GLN A 162 -9.61 12.94 4.25
CA GLN A 162 -9.83 12.51 2.87
C GLN A 162 -8.53 12.54 2.06
N SER A 163 -7.77 13.63 2.18
CA SER A 163 -6.50 13.80 1.49
C SER A 163 -5.45 12.81 1.99
N MET A 164 -5.30 12.60 3.30
CA MET A 164 -4.37 11.63 3.87
C MET A 164 -4.68 10.21 3.38
N ILE A 165 -5.95 9.82 3.34
CA ILE A 165 -6.37 8.55 2.75
C ILE A 165 -5.85 8.46 1.30
N LEU A 166 -6.15 9.47 0.47
CA LEU A 166 -5.80 9.53 -0.96
C LEU A 166 -4.30 9.68 -1.26
N ILE A 167 -3.54 10.34 -0.39
CA ILE A 167 -2.07 10.45 -0.50
C ILE A 167 -1.42 9.07 -0.38
N GLY A 168 -2.02 8.16 0.40
CA GLY A 168 -1.62 6.76 0.47
C GLY A 168 -1.78 5.95 -0.83
N TRP A 169 -2.23 6.56 -1.94
CA TRP A 169 -2.15 5.94 -3.27
C TRP A 169 -0.78 6.10 -3.93
N TYR A 170 0.11 6.95 -3.40
CA TYR A 170 1.45 7.09 -3.94
C TYR A 170 2.32 5.89 -3.59
N TRP A 171 3.07 5.38 -4.57
CA TRP A 171 4.08 4.33 -4.41
C TRP A 171 5.31 4.67 -5.24
N GLY A 172 6.40 5.15 -4.63
CA GLY A 172 7.62 5.52 -5.36
C GLY A 172 8.59 4.38 -5.61
N GLY A 173 8.38 3.20 -5.02
CA GLY A 173 9.15 1.99 -5.33
C GLY A 173 9.63 1.26 -4.08
N ARG A 174 10.71 0.48 -4.21
CA ARG A 174 11.24 -0.42 -3.17
C ARG A 174 11.62 0.30 -1.88
N GLU A 175 12.17 1.51 -1.99
CA GLU A 175 12.59 2.33 -0.85
C GLU A 175 11.37 2.86 -0.05
N ASP A 176 10.25 3.14 -0.73
CA ASP A 176 9.03 3.67 -0.09
C ASP A 176 8.13 2.61 0.58
N VAL A 177 8.31 1.31 0.25
CA VAL A 177 7.51 0.22 0.84
C VAL A 177 7.69 0.14 2.35
N LEU A 178 8.84 0.58 2.85
CA LEU A 178 9.20 0.47 4.26
C LEU A 178 8.77 1.69 5.09
N GLU A 179 8.60 2.89 4.51
CA GLU A 179 8.55 4.12 5.32
C GLU A 179 7.38 5.10 5.08
N GLU A 180 6.75 5.24 3.89
CA GLU A 180 5.84 6.41 3.69
C GLU A 180 4.38 6.10 3.31
N THR A 181 4.11 5.17 2.39
CA THR A 181 2.73 5.01 1.84
C THR A 181 1.72 4.51 2.87
N PHE A 182 2.15 3.57 3.71
CA PHE A 182 1.29 2.94 4.72
C PHE A 182 1.08 3.81 5.95
N ASP A 183 2.00 4.73 6.19
CA ASP A 183 1.96 5.64 7.31
C ASP A 183 0.87 6.70 7.13
N TRP A 184 0.52 7.05 5.89
CA TRP A 184 -0.61 7.95 5.61
C TRP A 184 -1.96 7.39 6.06
N THR A 185 -2.22 6.09 5.84
CA THR A 185 -3.47 5.47 6.32
C THR A 185 -3.48 5.42 7.85
N ARG A 186 -2.36 5.05 8.48
CA ARG A 186 -2.24 5.01 9.95
C ARG A 186 -2.42 6.39 10.57
N ALA A 187 -1.77 7.41 10.01
CA ALA A 187 -1.93 8.78 10.42
C ALA A 187 -3.38 9.26 10.22
N ALA A 188 -4.04 8.89 9.12
CA ALA A 188 -5.45 9.23 8.90
C ALA A 188 -6.36 8.59 9.96
N ILE A 189 -6.10 7.34 10.36
CA ILE A 189 -6.82 6.67 11.45
C ILE A 189 -6.64 7.44 12.77
N ILE A 190 -5.41 7.80 13.13
CA ILE A 190 -5.12 8.55 14.36
C ILE A 190 -5.85 9.90 14.37
N VAL A 191 -5.78 10.65 13.27
CA VAL A 191 -6.46 11.94 13.14
C VAL A 191 -7.98 11.76 13.20
N ALA A 192 -8.53 10.74 12.53
CA ALA A 192 -9.97 10.43 12.55
C ALA A 192 -10.46 10.00 13.94
N GLN A 193 -9.68 9.21 14.68
CA GLN A 193 -10.00 8.86 16.06
C GLN A 193 -9.97 10.10 16.95
N GLY A 194 -8.95 10.96 16.81
CA GLY A 194 -8.82 12.22 17.54
C GLY A 194 -9.94 13.23 17.25
N THR A 195 -10.56 13.18 16.07
CA THR A 195 -11.75 14.01 15.74
C THR A 195 -13.08 13.34 16.12
N GLY A 196 -13.05 12.13 16.67
CA GLY A 196 -14.25 11.40 17.09
C GLY A 196 -14.96 10.65 15.97
N MET A 197 -14.32 10.38 14.82
CA MET A 197 -14.95 9.67 13.71
C MET A 197 -15.34 8.23 14.01
N HIS A 198 -14.75 7.64 15.05
CA HIS A 198 -15.09 6.33 15.60
C HIS A 198 -16.37 6.34 16.45
N ARG A 199 -17.00 7.51 16.63
CA ARG A 199 -18.22 7.69 17.40
C ARG A 199 -19.45 7.89 16.52
N SER A 200 -20.60 7.34 16.92
CA SER A 200 -21.90 7.57 16.28
C SER A 200 -22.24 9.06 16.30
N VAL A 201 -22.68 9.53 15.13
CA VAL A 201 -23.16 10.89 14.92
C VAL A 201 -24.69 10.94 14.76
N ALA A 202 -25.42 9.87 15.02
CA ALA A 202 -26.88 9.84 14.84
C ALA A 202 -27.57 10.98 15.61
N ARG A 203 -27.15 11.24 16.84
CA ARG A 203 -27.68 12.28 17.73
C ARG A 203 -26.95 13.64 17.63
N SER A 204 -26.02 13.79 16.69
CA SER A 204 -25.29 15.05 16.51
C SER A 204 -26.10 16.10 15.74
N LEU A 205 -25.64 17.35 15.77
CA LEU A 205 -26.19 18.47 15.00
C LEU A 205 -25.69 18.54 13.54
N LEU A 206 -24.92 17.55 13.09
CA LEU A 206 -24.46 17.48 11.70
C LEU A 206 -25.64 17.36 10.73
N SER A 207 -25.48 17.88 9.51
CA SER A 207 -26.46 17.67 8.45
C SER A 207 -26.57 16.17 8.12
N THR A 208 -27.71 15.74 7.56
CA THR A 208 -27.88 14.35 7.13
C THR A 208 -26.78 13.92 6.15
N THR A 209 -26.40 14.80 5.22
CA THR A 209 -25.34 14.54 4.23
C THR A 209 -23.99 14.36 4.91
N ASP A 210 -23.67 15.17 5.93
CA ASP A 210 -22.42 15.04 6.67
C ASP A 210 -22.38 13.78 7.52
N LYS A 211 -23.49 13.39 8.16
CA LYS A 211 -23.58 12.13 8.92
C LYS A 211 -23.32 10.92 8.02
N ARG A 212 -23.88 10.91 6.81
CA ARG A 212 -23.65 9.87 5.80
C ARG A 212 -22.18 9.83 5.37
N LEU A 213 -21.58 10.98 5.06
CA LEU A 213 -20.17 11.09 4.69
C LEU A 213 -19.25 10.61 5.83
N TRP A 214 -19.59 10.95 7.07
CA TRP A 214 -18.87 10.53 8.28
C TRP A 214 -18.80 9.00 8.40
N LYS A 215 -19.93 8.31 8.20
CA LYS A 215 -19.98 6.84 8.17
C LYS A 215 -19.14 6.26 7.02
N ARG A 216 -19.24 6.83 5.81
CA ARG A 216 -18.43 6.39 4.66
C ARG A 216 -16.92 6.52 4.92
N LEU A 217 -16.49 7.62 5.55
CA LEU A 217 -15.09 7.84 5.95
C LEU A 217 -14.63 6.80 6.96
N TRP A 218 -15.39 6.59 8.03
CA TRP A 218 -15.04 5.64 9.07
C TRP A 218 -14.90 4.21 8.53
N TRP A 219 -15.90 3.72 7.80
CA TRP A 219 -15.88 2.36 7.26
C TRP A 219 -14.82 2.19 6.14
N THR A 220 -14.45 3.27 5.45
CA THR A 220 -13.29 3.25 4.56
C THR A 220 -11.99 3.06 5.34
N LEU A 221 -11.79 3.79 6.44
CA LEU A 221 -10.61 3.60 7.29
C LEU A 221 -10.53 2.18 7.87
N VAL A 222 -11.66 1.62 8.31
CA VAL A 222 -11.76 0.23 8.77
C VAL A 222 -11.27 -0.75 7.71
N THR A 223 -11.82 -0.70 6.49
CA THR A 223 -11.42 -1.63 5.41
C THR A 223 -9.94 -1.48 5.03
N ARG A 224 -9.42 -0.25 5.06
CA ARG A 224 -8.01 0.06 4.78
C ARG A 224 -7.09 -0.50 5.85
N ASP A 225 -7.42 -0.33 7.13
CA ASP A 225 -6.67 -0.90 8.26
C ASP A 225 -6.54 -2.43 8.14
N ARG A 226 -7.64 -3.13 7.82
CA ARG A 226 -7.63 -4.59 7.62
C ARG A 226 -6.81 -4.99 6.39
N LEU A 227 -6.89 -4.22 5.31
CA LEU A 227 -6.08 -4.47 4.14
C LEU A 227 -4.59 -4.37 4.48
N LEU A 228 -4.17 -3.34 5.21
CA LEU A 228 -2.78 -3.16 5.60
C LEU A 228 -2.29 -4.27 6.54
N ALA A 229 -3.11 -4.64 7.51
CA ALA A 229 -2.81 -5.75 8.41
C ALA A 229 -2.62 -7.06 7.64
N LEU A 230 -3.49 -7.32 6.66
CA LEU A 230 -3.39 -8.50 5.79
C LEU A 230 -2.12 -8.48 4.94
N THR A 231 -1.82 -7.37 4.24
CA THR A 231 -0.76 -7.35 3.23
C THR A 231 0.64 -7.19 3.80
N LEU A 232 0.77 -6.64 5.02
CA LEU A 232 2.05 -6.31 5.63
C LEU A 232 2.30 -7.01 6.96
N GLY A 233 1.36 -7.83 7.44
CA GLY A 233 1.43 -8.47 8.76
C GLY A 233 1.46 -7.49 9.93
N ARG A 234 1.12 -6.21 9.72
CA ARG A 234 1.12 -5.19 10.77
C ARG A 234 -0.13 -5.34 11.67
N PRO A 235 -0.06 -5.01 12.97
CA PRO A 235 -1.24 -4.99 13.83
C PRO A 235 -2.29 -3.99 13.32
N MET A 236 -3.56 -4.36 13.41
CA MET A 236 -4.69 -3.46 13.17
C MET A 236 -4.69 -2.33 14.20
N LEU A 237 -4.99 -1.11 13.75
CA LEU A 237 -5.11 0.07 14.63
C LEU A 237 -6.54 0.30 15.13
N ILE A 238 -7.54 -0.15 14.39
CA ILE A 238 -8.95 0.04 14.74
C ILE A 238 -9.51 -1.24 15.35
N ASN A 239 -9.71 -1.20 16.67
CA ASN A 239 -10.56 -2.16 17.36
C ASN A 239 -12.03 -1.73 17.25
N LEU A 240 -12.88 -2.56 16.64
CA LEU A 240 -14.29 -2.23 16.46
C LEU A 240 -15.06 -2.18 17.78
N ALA A 241 -14.59 -2.87 18.83
CA ALA A 241 -15.21 -2.79 20.16
C ALA A 241 -15.11 -1.39 20.79
N ASP A 242 -14.14 -0.57 20.35
CA ASP A 242 -13.97 0.81 20.83
C ASP A 242 -14.77 1.83 20.00
N SER A 243 -15.56 1.36 19.03
CA SER A 243 -16.29 2.17 18.06
C SER A 243 -17.79 1.93 18.20
N ASP A 244 -18.61 2.98 18.10
CA ASP A 244 -20.09 2.88 18.14
C ASP A 244 -20.75 3.43 16.86
N VAL A 245 -20.00 3.60 15.77
CA VAL A 245 -20.52 3.97 14.44
C VAL A 245 -21.41 2.85 13.91
N GLU A 246 -22.61 3.20 13.44
CA GLU A 246 -23.56 2.24 12.90
C GLU A 246 -23.03 1.62 11.59
N MET A 247 -23.41 0.37 11.33
CA MET A 247 -23.10 -0.30 10.06
C MET A 247 -23.57 0.54 8.88
N ILE A 248 -22.75 0.60 7.84
CA ILE A 248 -23.05 1.34 6.63
C ILE A 248 -24.20 0.70 5.84
N ARG A 249 -25.05 1.53 5.23
CA ARG A 249 -26.26 1.13 4.48
C ARG A 249 -26.36 1.87 3.15
N ASP A 250 -27.23 1.41 2.25
CA ASP A 250 -27.51 2.07 0.97
C ASP A 250 -27.87 3.56 1.12
N GLU A 251 -28.63 3.91 2.16
CA GLU A 251 -29.02 5.29 2.45
C GLU A 251 -27.82 6.21 2.72
N ASP A 252 -26.69 5.66 3.17
CA ASP A 252 -25.46 6.42 3.41
C ASP A 252 -24.78 6.86 2.13
N PHE A 253 -25.22 6.38 0.97
CA PHE A 253 -24.75 6.80 -0.35
C PHE A 253 -25.64 7.84 -1.00
N ASN A 254 -26.81 8.13 -0.42
CA ASN A 254 -27.66 9.20 -0.92
C ASN A 254 -27.00 10.57 -0.66
N GLU A 255 -26.66 11.25 -1.76
CA GLU A 255 -26.01 12.56 -1.78
C GLU A 255 -26.97 13.75 -1.92
N ASP A 256 -28.28 13.51 -1.92
CA ASP A 256 -29.30 14.57 -1.97
C ASP A 256 -29.15 15.52 -0.78
N GLU A 257 -29.21 16.82 -1.06
CA GLU A 257 -29.26 17.86 -0.06
C GLU A 257 -30.71 18.36 0.09
N PRO A 258 -31.11 18.90 1.27
CA PRO A 258 -32.43 19.50 1.44
C PRO A 258 -32.72 20.55 0.36
N GLY A 259 -33.77 20.32 -0.43
CA GLY A 259 -34.17 21.22 -1.53
C GLY A 259 -33.33 21.10 -2.80
N ARG A 260 -32.38 20.15 -2.88
CA ARG A 260 -31.52 19.96 -4.04
C ARG A 260 -31.15 18.49 -4.27
N ALA A 261 -31.90 17.82 -5.14
CA ALA A 261 -31.60 16.46 -5.56
C ALA A 261 -30.28 16.38 -6.35
N SER A 262 -29.55 15.28 -6.16
CA SER A 262 -28.38 14.99 -6.97
C SER A 262 -28.75 14.75 -8.43
N LYS A 263 -27.94 15.30 -9.33
CA LYS A 263 -28.06 15.06 -10.78
C LYS A 263 -27.18 13.91 -11.26
N VAL A 264 -26.37 13.34 -10.37
CA VAL A 264 -25.44 12.26 -10.70
C VAL A 264 -26.08 10.95 -10.21
N PRO A 265 -26.44 10.02 -11.11
CA PRO A 265 -27.02 8.76 -10.70
C PRO A 265 -25.98 7.92 -9.96
N LEU A 266 -26.36 7.37 -8.81
CA LEU A 266 -25.57 6.38 -8.09
C LEU A 266 -25.55 5.09 -8.90
N ASN A 267 -24.37 4.49 -9.07
CA ASN A 267 -24.26 3.14 -9.63
C ASN A 267 -24.57 2.14 -8.51
N PRO A 268 -25.68 1.37 -8.57
CA PRO A 268 -26.05 0.43 -7.51
C PRO A 268 -24.98 -0.66 -7.29
N ALA A 269 -24.22 -1.02 -8.34
CA ALA A 269 -23.13 -1.99 -8.22
C ALA A 269 -21.99 -1.46 -7.33
N HIS A 270 -21.66 -0.17 -7.41
CA HIS A 270 -20.60 0.45 -6.59
C HIS A 270 -21.01 0.49 -5.11
N VAL A 271 -22.27 0.85 -4.85
CA VAL A 271 -22.83 0.88 -3.49
C VAL A 271 -22.82 -0.52 -2.90
N GLN A 272 -23.41 -1.50 -3.58
CA GLN A 272 -23.48 -2.88 -3.11
C GLN A 272 -22.09 -3.52 -2.96
N PHE A 273 -21.15 -3.19 -3.85
CA PHE A 273 -19.76 -3.60 -3.71
C PHE A 273 -19.18 -3.12 -2.39
N PHE A 274 -19.28 -1.82 -2.07
CA PHE A 274 -18.68 -1.28 -0.85
C PHE A 274 -19.32 -1.84 0.42
N LEU A 275 -20.66 -1.95 0.46
CA LEU A 275 -21.37 -2.53 1.60
C LEU A 275 -20.90 -3.96 1.89
N ARG A 276 -20.79 -4.79 0.84
CA ARG A 276 -20.33 -6.17 0.97
C ARG A 276 -18.84 -6.27 1.26
N TYR A 277 -18.05 -5.36 0.73
CA TYR A 277 -16.62 -5.26 1.02
C TYR A 277 -16.38 -4.93 2.50
N VAL A 278 -17.13 -3.99 3.08
CA VAL A 278 -17.07 -3.67 4.52
C VAL A 278 -17.41 -4.89 5.36
N ALA A 279 -18.54 -5.56 5.09
CA ALA A 279 -18.96 -6.75 5.82
C ALA A 279 -17.93 -7.89 5.74
N LEU A 280 -17.27 -8.08 4.58
CA LEU A 280 -16.20 -9.06 4.44
C LEU A 280 -14.96 -8.66 5.24
N CYS A 281 -14.63 -7.37 5.29
CA CYS A 281 -13.52 -6.85 6.08
C CYS A 281 -13.74 -6.98 7.60
N GLU A 282 -14.98 -6.99 8.09
CA GLU A 282 -15.27 -7.30 9.49
C GLU A 282 -14.87 -8.75 9.82
N ILE A 283 -15.33 -9.71 9.01
CA ILE A 283 -14.96 -11.13 9.14
C ILE A 283 -13.44 -11.31 9.04
N LEU A 284 -12.81 -10.66 8.06
CA LEU A 284 -11.35 -10.69 7.90
C LEU A 284 -10.63 -10.13 9.14
N GLY A 285 -11.15 -9.06 9.75
CA GLY A 285 -10.59 -8.49 10.97
C GLY A 285 -10.61 -9.48 12.14
N GLU A 286 -11.71 -10.22 12.30
CA GLU A 286 -11.80 -11.26 13.33
C GLU A 286 -10.77 -12.38 13.10
N ILE A 287 -10.63 -12.86 11.86
CA ILE A 287 -9.63 -13.88 11.49
C ILE A 287 -8.21 -13.37 11.79
N LEU A 288 -7.89 -12.15 11.36
CA LEU A 288 -6.57 -11.53 11.57
C LEU A 288 -6.26 -11.32 13.06
N SER A 289 -7.24 -10.91 13.86
CA SER A 289 -7.03 -10.70 15.31
C SER A 289 -6.61 -11.99 16.03
N ARG A 290 -7.24 -13.12 15.65
CA ARG A 290 -6.89 -14.45 16.15
C ARG A 290 -5.50 -14.87 15.66
N GLN A 291 -5.20 -14.67 14.38
CA GLN A 291 -3.89 -15.05 13.80
C GLN A 291 -2.72 -14.22 14.33
N CYS A 292 -2.86 -12.91 14.48
CA CYS A 292 -1.84 -12.04 15.05
C CYS A 292 -1.57 -12.38 16.53
N SER A 293 -2.59 -12.73 17.31
CA SER A 293 -2.41 -13.22 18.68
C SER A 293 -1.55 -14.49 18.73
N MET A 294 -1.59 -15.33 17.69
CA MET A 294 -0.76 -16.54 17.61
C MET A 294 0.69 -16.21 17.25
N TRP A 295 0.93 -15.27 16.33
CA TRP A 295 2.29 -14.81 15.99
C TRP A 295 3.01 -14.17 17.18
N ALA A 296 2.28 -13.51 18.08
CA ALA A 296 2.84 -12.91 19.29
C ALA A 296 3.22 -13.91 20.40
N GLN A 297 2.71 -15.15 20.37
CA GLN A 297 2.80 -16.09 21.51
C GLN A 297 3.89 -17.17 21.36
N THR A 298 4.73 -17.11 20.32
CA THR A 298 5.84 -18.06 20.02
C THR A 298 5.43 -19.54 19.94
N ARG A 299 4.14 -19.85 20.11
CA ARG A 299 3.50 -21.14 19.90
C ARG A 299 2.61 -20.97 18.68
N PHE A 300 3.06 -21.48 17.55
CA PHE A 300 2.22 -21.73 16.37
C PHE A 300 1.15 -22.77 16.74
N LYS A 301 0.17 -22.40 17.57
CA LYS A 301 -1.04 -23.19 17.71
C LYS A 301 -1.82 -22.98 16.42
N GLU A 302 -2.21 -24.07 15.77
CA GLU A 302 -3.15 -24.02 14.65
C GLU A 302 -4.44 -23.35 15.13
N LEU A 303 -5.17 -22.65 14.23
CA LEU A 303 -6.53 -22.21 14.56
C LEU A 303 -7.35 -23.42 15.00
N ASP A 304 -8.03 -23.31 16.13
CA ASP A 304 -8.92 -24.35 16.59
C ASP A 304 -9.97 -24.67 15.50
N ILE A 305 -10.39 -25.93 15.42
CA ILE A 305 -11.35 -26.35 14.41
C ILE A 305 -12.68 -25.62 14.58
N ASP A 306 -13.07 -25.34 15.81
CA ASP A 306 -14.29 -24.59 16.12
C ASP A 306 -14.19 -23.15 15.63
N ASP A 307 -13.02 -22.50 15.80
CA ASP A 307 -12.77 -21.18 15.22
C ASP A 307 -12.82 -21.23 13.69
N VAL A 308 -12.21 -22.22 13.03
CA VAL A 308 -12.27 -22.33 11.57
C VAL A 308 -13.71 -22.50 11.08
N LEU A 309 -14.48 -23.40 11.69
CA LEU A 309 -15.87 -23.66 11.32
C LEU A 309 -16.76 -22.44 11.54
N LEU A 310 -16.51 -21.67 12.60
CA LEU A 310 -17.22 -20.42 12.89
C LEU A 310 -17.06 -19.41 11.73
N HIS A 311 -15.82 -19.13 11.32
CA HIS A 311 -15.56 -18.16 10.26
C HIS A 311 -15.93 -18.70 8.88
N GLU A 312 -15.77 -19.99 8.63
CA GLU A 312 -16.23 -20.63 7.40
C GLU A 312 -17.76 -20.47 7.26
N SER A 313 -18.50 -20.64 8.35
CA SER A 313 -19.95 -20.41 8.39
C SER A 313 -20.31 -18.94 8.15
N ALA A 314 -19.55 -18.00 8.71
CA ALA A 314 -19.73 -16.57 8.48
C ALA A 314 -19.46 -16.18 7.01
N LEU A 315 -18.39 -16.70 6.42
CA LEU A 315 -18.03 -16.50 5.01
C LEU A 315 -19.09 -17.11 4.09
N ALA A 316 -19.54 -18.33 4.36
CA ALA A 316 -20.61 -18.97 3.59
C ALA A 316 -21.93 -18.18 3.67
N ARG A 317 -22.26 -17.62 4.84
CA ARG A 317 -23.42 -16.73 5.00
C ARG A 317 -23.26 -15.47 4.16
N TRP A 318 -22.11 -14.80 4.26
CA TRP A 318 -21.80 -13.61 3.46
C TRP A 318 -21.95 -13.89 1.95
N HIS A 319 -21.47 -15.03 1.48
CA HIS A 319 -21.55 -15.40 0.06
C HIS A 319 -23.00 -15.64 -0.39
N ARG A 320 -23.82 -16.31 0.44
CA ARG A 320 -25.25 -16.56 0.13
C ARG A 320 -26.09 -15.29 0.15
N GLU A 321 -25.78 -14.35 1.03
CA GLU A 321 -26.49 -13.08 1.14
C GLU A 321 -26.03 -12.05 0.09
N CYS A 322 -25.04 -12.39 -0.75
CA CYS A 322 -24.51 -11.50 -1.77
C CYS A 322 -25.57 -11.20 -2.84
N PRO A 323 -25.90 -9.92 -3.10
CA PRO A 323 -26.89 -9.54 -4.09
C PRO A 323 -26.45 -9.91 -5.51
N ALA A 324 -27.42 -10.22 -6.39
CA ALA A 324 -27.16 -10.64 -7.77
C ALA A 324 -26.27 -9.64 -8.55
N ILE A 325 -26.43 -8.34 -8.31
CA ILE A 325 -25.64 -7.28 -8.97
C ILE A 325 -24.13 -7.33 -8.69
N VAL A 326 -23.71 -7.98 -7.60
CA VAL A 326 -22.29 -8.17 -7.23
C VAL A 326 -21.95 -9.66 -7.06
N SER A 327 -22.78 -10.55 -7.61
CA SER A 327 -22.53 -11.98 -7.69
C SER A 327 -21.95 -12.36 -9.05
N LEU A 328 -21.08 -13.38 -9.06
CA LEU A 328 -20.55 -13.95 -10.30
C LEU A 328 -21.58 -14.82 -11.05
N ASP A 329 -22.65 -15.24 -10.38
CA ASP A 329 -23.68 -16.13 -10.95
C ASP A 329 -24.70 -15.40 -11.84
N SER A 330 -24.65 -14.05 -11.88
CA SER A 330 -25.62 -13.24 -12.62
C SER A 330 -25.36 -13.29 -14.14
N PRO A 331 -26.38 -13.54 -14.99
CA PRO A 331 -26.22 -13.60 -16.45
C PRO A 331 -26.09 -12.22 -17.14
N GLU A 332 -26.31 -11.10 -16.45
CA GLU A 332 -26.31 -9.75 -17.04
C GLU A 332 -25.09 -8.89 -16.62
N ARG A 333 -24.30 -8.50 -17.62
CA ARG A 333 -23.31 -7.39 -17.73
C ARG A 333 -22.15 -7.26 -16.71
N ASP A 334 -20.95 -7.13 -17.29
CA ASP A 334 -19.68 -6.62 -16.74
C ASP A 334 -19.42 -6.95 -15.26
N HIS A 335 -19.00 -8.19 -15.01
CA HIS A 335 -18.71 -8.75 -13.70
C HIS A 335 -17.48 -8.15 -13.01
N PHE A 336 -16.94 -7.01 -13.44
CA PHE A 336 -15.69 -6.48 -12.91
C PHE A 336 -15.73 -6.32 -11.38
N TRP A 337 -16.71 -5.58 -10.85
CA TRP A 337 -16.82 -5.35 -9.40
C TRP A 337 -17.18 -6.61 -8.62
N ALA A 338 -18.04 -7.47 -9.19
CA ALA A 338 -18.36 -8.78 -8.62
C ALA A 338 -17.09 -9.64 -8.49
N ALA A 339 -16.30 -9.74 -9.56
CA ALA A 339 -15.06 -10.49 -9.61
C ALA A 339 -14.00 -9.94 -8.66
N VAL A 340 -13.88 -8.60 -8.56
CA VAL A 340 -12.99 -7.96 -7.59
C VAL A 340 -13.40 -8.32 -6.16
N LEU A 341 -14.70 -8.27 -5.85
CA LEU A 341 -15.21 -8.62 -4.53
C LEU A 341 -15.00 -10.10 -4.20
N GLN A 342 -15.33 -11.00 -5.13
CA GLN A 342 -15.14 -12.44 -4.96
C GLN A 342 -13.67 -12.81 -4.84
N SER A 343 -12.75 -12.11 -5.52
CA SER A 343 -11.31 -12.33 -5.34
C SER A 343 -10.89 -12.12 -3.88
N LYS A 344 -11.47 -11.11 -3.20
CA LYS A 344 -11.23 -10.83 -1.78
C LYS A 344 -11.84 -11.90 -0.87
N TYR A 345 -13.03 -12.40 -1.21
CA TYR A 345 -13.68 -13.50 -0.50
C TYR A 345 -12.81 -14.76 -0.52
N TYR A 346 -12.39 -15.21 -1.70
CA TYR A 346 -11.53 -16.40 -1.82
C TYR A 346 -10.15 -16.18 -1.20
N THR A 347 -9.62 -14.96 -1.23
CA THR A 347 -8.37 -14.62 -0.51
C THR A 347 -8.54 -14.84 1.00
N THR A 348 -9.68 -14.44 1.56
CA THR A 348 -10.01 -14.60 2.98
C THR A 348 -10.20 -16.07 3.35
N LEU A 349 -10.83 -16.86 2.48
CA LEU A 349 -10.93 -18.32 2.65
C LEU A 349 -9.55 -19.00 2.63
N CYS A 350 -8.68 -18.64 1.68
CA CYS A 350 -7.32 -19.15 1.64
C CYS A 350 -6.60 -18.84 2.96
N LEU A 351 -6.68 -17.60 3.44
CA LEU A 351 -6.04 -17.19 4.69
C LEU A 351 -6.55 -17.97 5.91
N LEU A 352 -7.86 -18.21 5.99
CA LEU A 352 -8.47 -18.98 7.08
C LEU A 352 -7.89 -20.39 7.15
N HIS A 353 -7.92 -21.11 6.03
CA HIS A 353 -7.51 -22.51 5.98
C HIS A 353 -5.99 -22.70 5.92
N ARG A 354 -5.23 -21.68 5.51
CA ARG A 354 -3.77 -21.71 5.43
C ARG A 354 -3.10 -22.07 6.75
N SER A 355 -3.63 -21.57 7.87
CA SER A 355 -3.12 -21.86 9.21
C SER A 355 -3.11 -23.36 9.56
N ARG A 356 -3.87 -24.17 8.81
CA ARG A 356 -4.05 -25.62 8.99
C ARG A 356 -3.38 -26.46 7.91
N LEU A 357 -2.62 -25.83 7.00
CA LEU A 357 -1.87 -26.55 5.97
C LEU A 357 -0.52 -26.99 6.53
N THR A 358 -0.28 -28.30 6.58
CA THR A 358 0.98 -28.89 7.04
C THR A 358 1.83 -29.36 5.86
N ALA A 359 3.15 -29.30 6.01
CA ALA A 359 4.13 -29.76 5.03
C ALA A 359 4.34 -31.28 5.08
N VAL A 360 3.26 -32.05 5.18
CA VAL A 360 3.28 -33.51 5.19
C VAL A 360 2.79 -34.02 3.84
N ARG A 361 3.64 -34.81 3.17
CA ARG A 361 3.36 -35.33 1.83
C ARG A 361 2.27 -36.40 1.89
N GLU A 362 2.44 -37.44 2.72
CA GLU A 362 1.42 -38.39 3.15
C GLU A 362 1.99 -39.25 4.32
N PRO A 363 1.17 -39.86 5.19
CA PRO A 363 -0.29 -39.76 5.25
C PRO A 363 -0.71 -38.39 5.79
N PHE A 364 -1.51 -37.67 5.02
CA PHE A 364 -2.04 -36.39 5.46
C PHE A 364 -3.18 -36.61 6.46
N PRO A 365 -3.22 -35.86 7.58
CA PRO A 365 -4.26 -36.05 8.58
C PRO A 365 -5.66 -35.87 7.97
N ALA A 366 -6.52 -36.88 8.10
CA ALA A 366 -7.88 -36.86 7.55
C ALA A 366 -8.69 -35.63 8.02
N ALA A 367 -8.46 -35.18 9.25
CA ALA A 367 -9.07 -34.00 9.84
C ALA A 367 -8.73 -32.68 9.10
N LEU A 368 -7.61 -32.62 8.39
CA LEU A 368 -7.15 -31.42 7.68
C LEU A 368 -7.57 -31.41 6.19
N VAL A 369 -8.07 -32.54 5.67
CA VAL A 369 -8.48 -32.68 4.26
C VAL A 369 -9.51 -31.63 3.83
N PRO A 370 -10.55 -31.30 4.63
CA PRO A 370 -11.51 -30.26 4.25
C PRO A 370 -10.86 -28.89 4.07
N SER A 371 -10.01 -28.48 5.01
CA SER A 371 -9.29 -27.20 4.93
C SER A 371 -8.33 -27.13 3.73
N ARG A 372 -7.61 -28.23 3.46
CA ARG A 372 -6.78 -28.37 2.27
C ARG A 372 -7.61 -28.17 1.00
N ARG A 373 -8.74 -28.85 0.87
CA ARG A 373 -9.62 -28.77 -0.30
C ARG A 373 -10.16 -27.35 -0.49
N ALA A 374 -10.69 -26.75 0.58
CA ALA A 374 -11.22 -25.39 0.54
C ALA A 374 -10.18 -24.36 0.08
N ALA A 375 -8.94 -24.44 0.60
CA ALA A 375 -7.86 -23.54 0.19
C ALA A 375 -7.50 -23.71 -1.30
N VAL A 376 -7.39 -24.96 -1.78
CA VAL A 376 -7.06 -25.25 -3.19
C VAL A 376 -8.16 -24.80 -4.14
N GLU A 377 -9.42 -25.04 -3.80
CA GLU A 377 -10.58 -24.57 -4.57
C GLU A 377 -10.63 -23.05 -4.62
N ALA A 378 -10.44 -22.37 -3.48
CA ALA A 378 -10.40 -20.91 -3.41
C ALA A 378 -9.26 -20.32 -4.25
N ALA A 379 -8.06 -20.92 -4.21
CA ALA A 379 -6.93 -20.49 -5.04
C ALA A 379 -7.21 -20.68 -6.54
N ALA A 380 -7.90 -21.75 -6.93
CA ALA A 380 -8.31 -21.98 -8.31
C ALA A 380 -9.32 -20.91 -8.78
N MET A 381 -10.28 -20.55 -7.93
CA MET A 381 -11.24 -19.48 -8.23
C MET A 381 -10.55 -18.12 -8.41
N ILE A 382 -9.57 -17.78 -7.55
CA ILE A 382 -8.76 -16.57 -7.72
C ILE A 382 -8.06 -16.59 -9.09
N THR A 383 -7.40 -17.68 -9.45
CA THR A 383 -6.72 -17.78 -10.76
C THR A 383 -7.70 -17.60 -11.93
N GLY A 384 -8.88 -18.21 -11.86
CA GLY A 384 -9.93 -18.05 -12.88
C GLY A 384 -10.39 -16.60 -13.03
N ILE A 385 -10.59 -15.90 -11.91
CA ILE A 385 -10.94 -14.46 -11.90
C ILE A 385 -9.83 -13.62 -12.55
N ILE A 386 -8.57 -13.87 -12.21
CA ILE A 386 -7.41 -13.15 -12.78
C ILE A 386 -7.30 -13.39 -14.29
N GLN A 387 -7.49 -14.64 -14.73
CA GLN A 387 -7.51 -14.96 -16.15
C GLN A 387 -8.65 -14.20 -16.85
N GLY A 388 -9.83 -14.12 -16.23
CA GLY A 388 -10.93 -13.28 -16.69
C GLY A 388 -10.55 -11.80 -16.83
N PHE A 389 -9.86 -11.22 -15.85
CA PHE A 389 -9.38 -9.83 -15.97
C PHE A 389 -8.34 -9.67 -17.08
N SER A 390 -7.46 -10.64 -17.27
CA SER A 390 -6.43 -10.61 -18.31
C SER A 390 -7.04 -10.67 -19.71
N THR A 391 -8.01 -11.58 -19.94
CA THR A 391 -8.67 -11.72 -21.24
C THR A 391 -9.47 -10.48 -21.64
N HIS A 392 -10.03 -9.76 -20.67
CA HIS A 392 -10.78 -8.52 -20.91
C HIS A 392 -9.91 -7.24 -20.82
N GLY A 393 -8.60 -7.35 -20.57
CA GLY A 393 -7.70 -6.20 -20.43
C GLY A 393 -8.00 -5.30 -19.23
N GLN A 394 -8.61 -5.85 -18.18
CA GLN A 394 -9.08 -5.14 -16.99
C GLN A 394 -8.09 -5.18 -15.81
N LEU A 395 -6.96 -5.90 -15.91
CA LEU A 395 -5.98 -6.04 -14.82
C LEU A 395 -5.45 -4.68 -14.32
N ARG A 396 -5.25 -3.72 -15.22
CA ARG A 396 -4.79 -2.36 -14.86
C ARG A 396 -5.82 -1.55 -14.06
N ARG A 397 -7.10 -1.94 -14.12
CA ARG A 397 -8.21 -1.31 -13.39
C ARG A 397 -8.39 -1.88 -11.99
N CYS A 398 -7.76 -3.02 -11.70
CA CYS A 398 -7.93 -3.69 -10.42
C CYS A 398 -7.33 -2.87 -9.27
N PRO A 399 -8.01 -2.82 -8.10
CA PRO A 399 -7.42 -2.28 -6.88
C PRO A 399 -6.14 -3.02 -6.48
N SER A 400 -5.24 -2.34 -5.75
CA SER A 400 -3.93 -2.88 -5.38
C SER A 400 -3.97 -4.20 -4.59
N PHE A 401 -5.05 -4.46 -3.86
CA PHE A 401 -5.21 -5.71 -3.10
C PHE A 401 -5.27 -6.97 -3.96
N ILE A 402 -5.51 -6.85 -5.28
CA ILE A 402 -5.47 -7.99 -6.20
C ILE A 402 -4.09 -8.64 -6.25
N ILE A 403 -3.03 -7.88 -5.96
CA ILE A 403 -1.65 -8.37 -5.89
C ILE A 403 -1.53 -9.41 -4.79
N TYR A 404 -2.15 -9.17 -3.64
CA TYR A 404 -2.13 -10.09 -2.51
C TYR A 404 -2.98 -11.33 -2.77
N SER A 405 -4.13 -11.18 -3.45
CA SER A 405 -4.93 -12.33 -3.93
C SER A 405 -4.12 -13.24 -4.84
N LEU A 406 -3.38 -12.67 -5.79
CA LEU A 406 -2.47 -13.40 -6.68
C LEU A 406 -1.37 -14.12 -5.92
N LEU A 407 -0.70 -13.42 -4.99
CA LEU A 407 0.33 -13.99 -4.13
C LEU A 407 -0.20 -15.19 -3.34
N THR A 408 -1.37 -15.03 -2.72
CA THR A 408 -2.03 -16.09 -1.94
C THR A 408 -2.34 -17.31 -2.80
N ALA A 409 -2.93 -17.11 -3.97
CA ALA A 409 -3.24 -18.21 -4.89
C ALA A 409 -1.99 -18.92 -5.42
N PHE A 410 -0.91 -18.16 -5.69
CA PHE A 410 0.38 -18.73 -6.08
C PHE A 410 0.96 -19.65 -5.00
N VAL A 411 0.95 -19.21 -3.73
CA VAL A 411 1.44 -20.01 -2.60
C VAL A 411 0.66 -21.30 -2.45
N ILE A 412 -0.67 -21.26 -2.55
CA ILE A 412 -1.51 -22.47 -2.44
C ILE A 412 -1.32 -23.42 -3.63
N HIS A 413 -1.25 -22.92 -4.87
CA HIS A 413 -0.96 -23.79 -6.02
C HIS A 413 0.43 -24.41 -5.92
N ARG A 414 1.39 -23.68 -5.34
CA ARG A 414 2.72 -24.24 -5.09
C ARG A 414 2.67 -25.34 -4.04
N TYR A 415 1.94 -25.14 -2.94
CA TYR A 415 1.68 -26.16 -1.94
C TYR A 415 1.06 -27.41 -2.57
N GLN A 416 0.05 -27.24 -3.43
CA GLN A 416 -0.58 -28.35 -4.15
C GLN A 416 0.43 -29.14 -5.00
N ASN A 417 1.31 -28.45 -5.73
CA ASN A 417 2.33 -29.09 -6.56
C ASN A 417 3.42 -29.83 -5.76
N LEU A 418 3.73 -29.37 -4.54
CA LEU A 418 4.75 -29.99 -3.69
C LEU A 418 4.20 -31.19 -2.92
N PHE A 419 3.00 -31.06 -2.34
CA PHE A 419 2.52 -31.99 -1.32
C PHE A 419 1.30 -32.82 -1.74
N ILE A 420 0.55 -32.44 -2.79
CA ILE A 420 -0.71 -33.12 -3.17
C ILE A 420 -0.59 -33.84 -4.50
N SER A 421 -0.16 -33.15 -5.55
CA SER A 421 -0.15 -33.67 -6.91
C SER A 421 1.22 -33.49 -7.53
N SER A 422 1.82 -34.58 -8.01
CA SER A 422 2.95 -34.54 -8.95
C SER A 422 2.44 -34.12 -10.32
N THR A 423 2.03 -32.86 -10.45
CA THR A 423 1.65 -32.26 -11.73
C THR A 423 2.86 -32.32 -12.68
N SER A 424 2.63 -32.63 -13.96
CA SER A 424 3.68 -32.58 -14.98
C SER A 424 4.42 -31.23 -14.92
N PRO A 425 5.76 -31.20 -14.98
CA PRO A 425 6.54 -29.96 -14.93
C PRO A 425 6.03 -28.88 -15.90
N GLN A 426 5.57 -29.29 -17.09
CA GLN A 426 5.04 -28.38 -18.11
C GLN A 426 3.80 -27.60 -17.66
N ALA A 427 2.88 -28.25 -16.94
CA ALA A 427 1.66 -27.62 -16.43
C ALA A 427 1.93 -26.73 -15.21
N VAL A 428 3.00 -27.00 -14.46
CA VAL A 428 3.49 -26.10 -13.40
C VAL A 428 4.09 -24.84 -14.02
N HIS A 429 4.93 -24.98 -15.05
CA HIS A 429 5.53 -23.84 -15.75
C HIS A 429 4.50 -22.95 -16.44
N SER A 430 3.47 -23.51 -17.07
CA SER A 430 2.42 -22.72 -17.73
C SER A 430 1.64 -21.85 -16.73
N LYS A 431 1.16 -22.42 -15.62
CA LYS A 431 0.46 -21.68 -14.56
C LYS A 431 1.36 -20.60 -13.94
N THR A 432 2.62 -20.93 -13.70
CA THR A 432 3.62 -19.99 -13.19
C THR A 432 3.77 -18.79 -14.13
N ARG A 433 3.86 -19.03 -15.44
CA ARG A 433 3.93 -17.94 -16.43
C ARG A 433 2.71 -17.01 -16.41
N ASP A 434 1.52 -17.54 -16.18
CA ASP A 434 0.27 -16.75 -16.10
C ASP A 434 0.29 -15.79 -14.89
N TYR A 435 0.82 -16.22 -13.75
CA TYR A 435 1.04 -15.34 -12.60
C TYR A 435 2.01 -14.20 -12.94
N TRP A 436 3.09 -14.52 -13.65
CA TRP A 436 4.14 -13.55 -13.99
C TRP A 436 3.61 -12.50 -14.97
N SER A 437 2.85 -12.90 -15.98
CA SER A 437 2.27 -11.98 -16.95
C SER A 437 1.25 -11.06 -16.28
N ALA A 438 0.36 -11.62 -15.44
CA ALA A 438 -0.62 -10.84 -14.69
C ALA A 438 0.04 -9.81 -13.77
N LEU A 439 1.02 -10.21 -12.95
CA LEU A 439 1.75 -9.30 -12.08
C LEU A 439 2.54 -8.23 -12.84
N LEU A 440 3.11 -8.59 -14.00
CA LEU A 440 3.81 -7.63 -14.86
C LEU A 440 2.83 -6.59 -15.42
N GLU A 441 1.64 -6.99 -15.84
CA GLU A 441 0.63 -6.07 -16.33
C GLU A 441 0.15 -5.13 -15.21
N ILE A 442 -0.15 -5.69 -14.04
CA ILE A 442 -0.51 -4.93 -12.83
C ILE A 442 0.62 -3.96 -12.43
N SER A 443 1.89 -4.33 -12.62
CA SER A 443 3.03 -3.48 -12.25
C SER A 443 3.11 -2.14 -12.98
N ARG A 444 2.42 -2.02 -14.13
CA ARG A 444 2.31 -0.77 -14.88
C ARG A 444 1.46 0.27 -14.15
N THR A 445 0.51 -0.19 -13.35
CA THR A 445 -0.35 0.66 -12.52
C THR A 445 0.22 0.74 -11.10
N TRP A 446 0.55 -0.41 -10.52
CA TRP A 446 0.95 -0.55 -9.12
C TRP A 446 2.38 -1.08 -9.02
N PRO A 447 3.38 -0.24 -8.69
CA PRO A 447 4.79 -0.67 -8.61
C PRO A 447 5.02 -1.90 -7.71
N LEU A 448 4.20 -2.07 -6.67
CA LEU A 448 4.18 -3.27 -5.82
C LEU A 448 4.04 -4.58 -6.62
N GLY A 449 3.28 -4.58 -7.71
CA GLY A 449 3.15 -5.76 -8.57
C GLY A 449 4.47 -6.20 -9.18
N GLY A 450 5.34 -5.24 -9.54
CA GLY A 450 6.69 -5.51 -10.04
C GLY A 450 7.62 -6.05 -8.96
N LEU A 451 7.50 -5.53 -7.73
CA LEU A 451 8.23 -6.06 -6.57
C LEU A 451 7.85 -7.52 -6.29
N VAL A 452 6.56 -7.80 -6.16
CA VAL A 452 6.05 -9.16 -5.92
C VAL A 452 6.45 -10.10 -7.06
N ASN A 453 6.38 -9.65 -8.32
CA ASN A 453 6.86 -10.43 -9.47
C ASN A 453 8.33 -10.81 -9.33
N SER A 454 9.20 -9.85 -8.98
CA SER A 454 10.63 -10.11 -8.77
C SER A 454 10.90 -11.08 -7.61
N MET A 455 10.10 -10.98 -6.54
CA MET A 455 10.18 -11.89 -5.41
C MET A 455 9.78 -13.32 -5.80
N LEU A 456 8.64 -13.49 -6.46
CA LEU A 456 8.18 -14.80 -6.93
C LEU A 456 9.14 -15.44 -7.93
N ARG A 457 9.76 -14.63 -8.81
CA ARG A 457 10.83 -15.07 -9.72
C ARG A 457 12.04 -15.62 -8.98
N SER A 458 12.59 -14.83 -8.05
CA SER A 458 13.77 -15.24 -7.27
C SER A 458 13.50 -16.53 -6.50
N VAL A 459 12.31 -16.63 -5.92
CA VAL A 459 11.86 -17.82 -5.20
C VAL A 459 11.73 -19.02 -6.16
N ALA A 460 11.14 -18.85 -7.34
CA ALA A 460 11.04 -19.91 -8.34
C ALA A 460 12.40 -20.38 -8.90
N GLU A 461 13.30 -19.45 -9.22
CA GLU A 461 14.66 -19.74 -9.69
C GLU A 461 15.50 -20.47 -8.62
N SER A 462 15.29 -20.12 -7.35
CA SER A 462 15.91 -20.84 -6.24
C SER A 462 15.47 -22.31 -6.20
N TRP A 463 14.21 -22.58 -6.52
CA TRP A 463 13.67 -23.94 -6.53
C TRP A 463 14.26 -24.78 -7.66
N GLU A 464 14.34 -24.22 -8.87
CA GLU A 464 14.86 -24.89 -10.07
C GLU A 464 16.37 -25.18 -9.99
N SER A 465 17.15 -24.30 -9.34
CA SER A 465 18.62 -24.35 -9.37
C SER A 465 19.28 -25.23 -8.31
N GLY A 466 18.54 -25.86 -7.39
CA GLY A 466 19.15 -26.71 -6.35
C GLY A 466 19.91 -25.95 -5.23
N LYS A 467 20.19 -24.66 -5.40
CA LYS A 467 21.02 -23.83 -4.51
C LYS A 467 20.18 -23.05 -3.50
N ARG A 468 20.71 -22.81 -2.29
CA ARG A 468 20.14 -21.81 -1.35
C ARG A 468 20.29 -20.43 -1.99
N VAL A 469 19.29 -19.57 -1.82
CA VAL A 469 19.40 -18.18 -2.29
C VAL A 469 20.58 -17.52 -1.57
N PRO A 470 21.57 -16.96 -2.30
CA PRO A 470 22.63 -16.18 -1.68
C PRO A 470 22.01 -15.00 -0.92
N HIS A 471 22.42 -14.79 0.33
CA HIS A 471 21.93 -13.70 1.19
C HIS A 471 22.14 -12.29 0.59
N SER A 472 22.95 -12.17 -0.47
CA SER A 472 23.23 -10.92 -1.18
C SER A 472 22.24 -10.60 -2.32
N ASN A 473 21.50 -11.58 -2.85
CA ASN A 473 20.58 -11.40 -4.00
C ASN A 473 19.15 -11.89 -3.72
N THR A 474 18.86 -12.32 -2.51
CA THR A 474 17.48 -12.36 -1.99
C THR A 474 17.05 -10.91 -1.74
N PRO A 475 15.79 -10.49 -1.98
CA PRO A 475 15.21 -9.56 -1.02
C PRO A 475 15.31 -10.33 0.29
N SER A 476 16.28 -9.95 1.11
CA SER A 476 16.65 -10.67 2.32
C SER A 476 15.36 -10.99 3.10
N LEU A 477 15.33 -12.09 3.84
CA LEU A 477 14.35 -12.23 4.91
C LEU A 477 14.41 -11.02 5.89
N SER A 478 15.48 -10.20 5.82
CA SER A 478 15.49 -8.84 6.36
C SER A 478 14.50 -7.92 5.63
N PHE A 479 14.36 -7.86 4.31
CA PHE A 479 13.33 -7.03 3.65
C PHE A 479 11.90 -7.26 4.16
N VAL A 480 11.51 -8.52 4.42
CA VAL A 480 10.20 -8.83 5.04
C VAL A 480 10.24 -8.61 6.56
N GLY A 481 11.35 -8.90 7.24
CA GLY A 481 11.56 -8.60 8.66
C GLY A 481 11.58 -7.09 8.98
N ASP A 482 12.13 -6.28 8.10
CA ASP A 482 12.22 -4.82 8.09
C ASP A 482 10.83 -4.24 7.77
N MET A 483 10.08 -4.85 6.83
CA MET A 483 8.67 -4.53 6.58
C MET A 483 7.76 -4.83 7.79
N MET A 484 8.15 -5.82 8.60
CA MET A 484 7.49 -6.27 9.83
C MET A 484 8.05 -5.62 11.11
N GLY A 485 9.08 -4.75 11.02
CA GLY A 485 9.65 -4.03 12.16
C GLY A 485 10.46 -4.87 13.16
N VAL A 486 11.12 -5.95 12.71
CA VAL A 486 11.97 -6.80 13.56
C VAL A 486 13.43 -6.29 13.49
N GLU A 487 13.81 -5.40 14.42
CA GLU A 487 15.21 -4.95 14.54
C GLU A 487 16.14 -6.11 14.94
N ARG A 488 17.27 -6.28 14.23
CA ARG A 488 18.42 -7.05 14.72
C ARG A 488 19.28 -6.15 15.59
N ARG A 489 19.62 -6.60 16.80
CA ARG A 489 20.77 -6.05 17.52
C ARG A 489 22.05 -6.58 16.85
N ASP A 490 22.88 -5.67 16.36
CA ASP A 490 24.19 -5.99 15.82
C ASP A 490 25.13 -6.46 16.93
N GLU A 491 25.48 -7.74 16.93
CA GLU A 491 26.63 -8.24 17.68
C GLU A 491 27.91 -7.92 16.89
N SER A 492 28.51 -6.76 17.18
CA SER A 492 29.92 -6.56 16.88
C SER A 492 30.57 -5.62 17.89
N HIS A 493 31.72 -6.05 18.40
CA HIS A 493 32.64 -5.42 19.35
C HIS A 493 32.45 -5.71 20.85
N VAL A 494 33.11 -6.76 21.36
CA VAL A 494 33.94 -6.65 22.57
C VAL A 494 35.17 -7.56 22.42
N GLN A 495 36.36 -6.95 22.49
CA GLN A 495 37.68 -7.60 22.52
C GLN A 495 38.01 -8.12 23.93
N ASP A 496 38.85 -9.16 23.97
CA ASP A 496 39.39 -9.84 25.14
C ASP A 496 40.09 -8.95 26.19
N GLY A 497 39.92 -9.30 27.48
CA GLY A 497 40.73 -8.87 28.63
C GLY A 497 40.30 -9.56 29.95
N PRO A 498 41.21 -9.98 30.85
CA PRO A 498 40.95 -11.08 31.78
C PRO A 498 40.48 -10.71 33.21
N ALA A 499 39.64 -11.61 33.75
CA ALA A 499 39.38 -12.03 35.14
C ALA A 499 39.74 -11.13 36.34
N ALA A 500 38.74 -10.85 37.21
CA ALA A 500 38.71 -11.28 38.63
C ALA A 500 37.43 -10.84 39.39
N THR A 501 36.59 -11.84 39.71
CA THR A 501 35.87 -12.10 41.00
C THR A 501 35.15 -10.99 41.79
N ALA A 502 33.82 -11.12 41.96
CA ALA A 502 33.16 -11.56 43.21
C ALA A 502 31.60 -11.51 43.16
N ILE A 503 30.94 -12.66 43.44
CA ILE A 503 29.77 -12.88 44.36
C ILE A 503 28.46 -12.11 44.04
N ASP A 504 27.23 -12.65 43.93
CA ASP A 504 26.65 -13.99 44.00
C ASP A 504 25.24 -13.94 43.33
N THR A 505 24.92 -14.98 42.57
CA THR A 505 23.60 -15.60 42.30
C THR A 505 22.30 -14.76 42.26
N VAL A 506 21.92 -14.25 41.09
CA VAL A 506 20.57 -14.36 40.44
C VAL A 506 20.72 -13.90 38.98
N GLU A 507 21.06 -14.77 38.04
CA GLU A 507 20.85 -14.57 36.58
C GLU A 507 21.42 -15.77 35.79
N ALA A 508 20.60 -16.80 35.59
CA ALA A 508 20.84 -17.84 34.58
C ALA A 508 19.55 -18.64 34.38
N ASN A 509 18.59 -18.07 33.65
CA ASN A 509 17.55 -18.81 32.92
C ASN A 509 16.90 -17.91 31.86
N GLY A 510 17.76 -17.30 31.03
CA GLY A 510 17.38 -16.65 29.79
C GLY A 510 17.87 -17.45 28.59
N GLN A 511 17.73 -18.78 28.61
CA GLN A 511 17.79 -19.56 27.38
C GLN A 511 16.56 -19.17 26.55
N TYR A 512 16.75 -18.29 25.57
CA TYR A 512 15.96 -18.40 24.35
C TYR A 512 16.10 -19.85 23.88
N PRO A 513 15.01 -20.58 23.60
CA PRO A 513 15.15 -21.86 22.94
C PRO A 513 15.84 -21.58 21.60
N ASP A 514 17.02 -22.17 21.43
CA ASP A 514 17.67 -22.33 20.14
C ASP A 514 16.58 -22.60 19.10
N MET A 515 16.56 -21.82 18.02
CA MET A 515 15.84 -22.24 16.82
C MET A 515 16.23 -23.70 16.56
N PRO A 516 15.26 -24.63 16.45
CA PRO A 516 15.61 -26.00 16.15
C PRO A 516 16.48 -25.98 14.89
N PRO A 517 17.65 -26.65 14.88
CA PRO A 517 18.47 -26.71 13.70
C PRO A 517 17.58 -27.19 12.57
N LEU A 518 17.43 -26.36 11.53
CA LEU A 518 16.62 -26.61 10.34
C LEU A 518 17.19 -27.83 9.57
N LEU A 519 16.95 -29.01 10.11
CA LEU A 519 17.14 -30.33 9.52
C LEU A 519 15.79 -30.83 8.95
N LEU A 520 14.99 -29.91 8.42
CA LEU A 520 13.81 -30.23 7.62
C LEU A 520 14.19 -30.09 6.15
N GLY A 521 13.75 -31.06 5.33
CA GLY A 521 14.07 -31.14 3.90
C GLY A 521 13.75 -29.84 3.15
N ARG A 522 14.43 -29.63 2.01
CA ARG A 522 14.38 -28.41 1.20
C ARG A 522 12.95 -27.93 0.88
N GLU A 523 12.06 -28.86 0.53
CA GLU A 523 10.64 -28.60 0.22
C GLU A 523 9.84 -28.06 1.42
N VAL A 524 10.21 -28.46 2.64
CA VAL A 524 9.57 -28.02 3.89
C VAL A 524 10.00 -26.60 4.24
N ASN A 525 11.28 -26.25 4.06
CA ASN A 525 11.78 -24.88 4.25
C ASN A 525 11.16 -23.89 3.26
N ASP A 526 10.97 -24.29 2.00
CA ASP A 526 10.35 -23.46 0.97
C ASP A 526 8.87 -23.16 1.28
N TRP A 527 8.14 -24.14 1.84
CA TRP A 527 6.78 -23.92 2.34
C TRP A 527 6.74 -22.91 3.47
N TYR A 528 7.59 -23.04 4.50
CA TYR A 528 7.56 -22.10 5.64
C TYR A 528 7.93 -20.68 5.23
N VAL A 529 8.86 -20.50 4.29
CA VAL A 529 9.24 -19.18 3.77
C VAL A 529 8.07 -18.56 3.00
N LEU A 530 7.42 -19.30 2.10
CA LEU A 530 6.20 -18.82 1.43
C LEU A 530 5.02 -18.60 2.38
N ASN A 531 4.90 -19.47 3.40
CA ASN A 531 3.89 -19.39 4.44
C ASN A 531 4.13 -18.20 5.41
N TRP A 532 5.32 -17.64 5.38
CA TRP A 532 5.70 -16.46 6.14
C TRP A 532 5.67 -15.17 5.28
N ILE A 533 5.91 -15.29 3.98
CA ILE A 533 5.89 -14.18 3.01
C ILE A 533 4.46 -13.74 2.63
N ALA A 534 3.58 -14.69 2.32
CA ALA A 534 2.17 -14.38 2.11
C ALA A 534 1.48 -14.14 3.45
#